data_AF-B8FNV8-F1
#
_entry.id   AF-B8FNV8-F1
#
_cell.length_a   1.000
_cell.length_b   1.000
_cell.length_c   1.000
_cell.angle_alpha   90.00
_cell.angle_beta   90.00
_cell.angle_gamma   90.00
#
_symmetry.space_group_name_H-M   'P 1'
#
loop_
_entity.id
_entity.type
_entity.pdbx_description
1 polymer ?
#
loop_
_entity_poly.entity_id
_entity_poly.type
_entity_poly.pdbx_seq_one_letter_code
_entity_poly.pdbx_strand_id
1 'polypeptide(L)'
;MEYGKRIIFDPSNGRVLNYCLEEMSGNLQEGLRPESIDFIDLPYGDTTLRDVDAYHVDVQTRTVVVDSYREHTLTYEELQQQLLIAQGVI
;
A
#
# COMPACT_ATOMS: atom_id res chain seq x y z
N MET A 1 3.11 -7.90 -22.51
CA MET A 1 3.21 -6.73 -21.61
C MET A 1 2.82 -7.24 -20.25
N GLU A 2 3.78 -7.31 -19.33
CA GLU A 2 3.51 -7.71 -17.95
C GLU A 2 3.11 -6.45 -17.19
N TYR A 3 1.95 -6.49 -16.55
CA TYR A 3 1.50 -5.43 -15.67
C TYR A 3 1.92 -5.79 -14.25
N GLY A 4 2.37 -4.79 -13.49
CA GLY A 4 2.61 -4.94 -12.06
C GLY A 4 1.29 -4.89 -11.30
N LYS A 5 1.22 -4.01 -10.30
CA LYS A 5 0.04 -3.85 -9.46
C LYS A 5 -0.80 -2.65 -9.93
N ARG A 6 -2.11 -2.85 -10.08
CA ARG A 6 -3.07 -1.75 -10.26
C ARG A 6 -3.60 -1.29 -8.90
N ILE A 7 -3.41 -0.01 -8.61
CA ILE A 7 -3.99 0.67 -7.46
C ILE A 7 -5.28 1.32 -7.93
N ILE A 8 -6.40 0.91 -7.35
CA ILE A 8 -7.72 1.46 -7.63
C ILE A 8 -8.08 2.38 -6.47
N PHE A 9 -8.51 3.61 -6.73
CA PHE A 9 -8.74 4.61 -5.70
C PHE A 9 -9.93 5.53 -6.02
N ASP A 10 -10.44 6.18 -4.98
CA ASP A 10 -11.46 7.23 -5.09
C ASP A 10 -10.78 8.56 -5.47
N PRO A 11 -11.05 9.13 -6.66
CA PRO A 11 -10.40 10.34 -7.12
C PRO A 11 -10.84 11.60 -6.37
N SER A 12 -11.87 11.53 -5.51
CA SER A 12 -12.29 12.67 -4.70
C SER A 12 -11.42 12.88 -3.45
N ASN A 13 -10.83 11.81 -2.91
CA ASN A 13 -10.13 11.83 -1.62
C ASN A 13 -8.84 11.00 -1.56
N GLY A 14 -8.49 10.28 -2.64
CA GLY A 14 -7.24 9.52 -2.70
C GLY A 14 -7.28 8.15 -2.00
N ARG A 15 -8.42 7.77 -1.43
CA ARG A 15 -8.57 6.52 -0.68
C ARG A 15 -8.44 5.32 -1.61
N VAL A 16 -7.54 4.41 -1.26
CA VAL A 16 -7.35 3.15 -1.99
C VAL A 16 -8.53 2.22 -1.72
N LEU A 17 -9.05 1.64 -2.80
CA LEU A 17 -10.24 0.79 -2.83
C LEU A 17 -9.92 -0.67 -3.19
N ASN A 18 -8.65 -1.01 -3.40
CA ASN A 18 -8.24 -2.41 -3.57
C ASN A 18 -8.82 -3.26 -2.43
N TYR A 19 -9.47 -4.37 -2.76
CA TYR A 19 -10.15 -5.27 -1.80
C TYR A 19 -11.40 -4.69 -1.10
N CYS A 20 -11.88 -3.51 -1.50
CA CYS A 20 -13.12 -2.92 -0.98
C CYS A 20 -14.29 -2.93 -1.99
N LEU A 21 -14.06 -3.45 -3.20
CA LEU A 21 -15.00 -3.40 -4.33
C LEU A 21 -15.80 -4.71 -4.52
N GLU A 22 -15.99 -5.48 -3.47
CA GLU A 22 -16.83 -6.69 -3.51
C GLU A 22 -18.32 -6.34 -3.74
N GLU A 23 -19.16 -7.37 -3.83
CA GLU A 23 -20.59 -7.23 -4.08
C GLU A 23 -21.30 -6.58 -2.88
N MET A 24 -21.41 -5.25 -2.88
CA MET A 24 -22.34 -4.55 -2.00
C MET A 24 -23.75 -4.66 -2.58
N SER A 25 -24.69 -5.21 -1.81
CA SER A 25 -26.08 -5.41 -2.22
C SER A 25 -27.06 -4.90 -1.17
N GLY A 26 -28.30 -4.62 -1.60
CA GLY A 26 -29.37 -4.13 -0.72
C GLY A 26 -29.52 -2.61 -0.71
N ASN A 27 -30.23 -2.10 0.30
CA ASN A 27 -30.58 -0.69 0.42
C ASN A 27 -29.41 0.08 1.07
N LEU A 28 -28.41 0.42 0.26
CA LEU A 28 -27.22 1.14 0.71
C LEU A 28 -27.55 2.62 0.90
N GLN A 29 -26.99 3.23 1.94
CA GLN A 29 -27.09 4.68 2.12
C GLN A 29 -26.36 5.40 0.97
N GLU A 30 -27.01 6.44 0.44
CA GLU A 30 -26.44 7.31 -0.58
C GLU A 30 -25.14 7.98 -0.07
N GLY A 31 -24.12 8.03 -0.92
CA GLY A 31 -22.80 8.57 -0.56
C GLY A 31 -21.80 7.58 0.06
N LEU A 32 -22.20 6.33 0.33
CA LEU A 32 -21.24 5.29 0.78
C LEU A 32 -20.35 4.75 -0.34
N ARG A 33 -20.67 5.06 -1.60
CA ARG A 33 -19.91 4.66 -2.79
C ARG A 33 -19.33 5.91 -3.47
N PRO A 34 -18.06 5.89 -3.89
CA PRO A 34 -17.50 6.92 -4.75
C PRO A 34 -18.32 7.10 -6.03
N GLU A 35 -18.54 8.36 -6.44
CA GLU A 35 -19.23 8.67 -7.72
C GLU A 35 -18.42 8.20 -8.93
N SER A 36 -17.09 8.16 -8.80
CA SER A 36 -16.16 7.70 -9.82
C SER A 36 -15.03 6.91 -9.20
N ILE A 37 -14.33 6.13 -10.02
CA ILE A 37 -13.20 5.30 -9.64
C ILE A 37 -12.09 5.56 -10.65
N ASP A 38 -10.86 5.73 -10.18
CA ASP A 38 -9.67 5.91 -11.02
C ASP A 38 -8.58 4.90 -10.61
N PHE A 39 -7.51 4.82 -11.40
CA PHE A 39 -6.42 3.89 -11.16
C PHE A 39 -5.03 4.45 -11.49
N ILE A 40 -4.02 3.84 -10.85
CA ILE A 40 -2.60 3.98 -11.16
C ILE A 40 -2.04 2.57 -11.37
N ASP A 41 -1.32 2.38 -12.47
CA ASP A 41 -0.61 1.13 -12.74
C ASP A 41 0.85 1.27 -12.33
N LEU A 42 1.29 0.39 -11.41
CA LEU A 42 2.70 0.25 -11.10
C LEU A 42 3.39 -0.64 -12.15
N PRO A 43 4.63 -0.32 -12.55
CA PRO A 43 5.43 -1.17 -13.42
C PRO A 43 5.56 -2.60 -12.88
N TYR A 44 5.74 -3.56 -13.79
CA TYR A 44 6.07 -4.92 -13.38
C TYR A 44 7.41 -4.94 -12.62
N GLY A 45 7.45 -5.66 -11.49
CA GLY A 45 8.62 -5.70 -10.61
C GLY A 45 8.77 -4.49 -9.67
N ASP A 46 7.82 -3.55 -9.66
CA ASP A 46 7.82 -2.42 -8.72
C ASP A 46 7.76 -2.91 -7.27
N THR A 47 8.59 -2.31 -6.42
CA THR A 47 8.80 -2.72 -5.03
C THR A 47 8.38 -1.65 -4.03
N THR A 48 7.80 -0.54 -4.50
CA THR A 48 7.44 0.65 -3.72
C THR A 48 6.53 0.30 -2.54
N LEU A 49 5.63 -0.68 -2.74
CA LEU A 49 4.64 -1.09 -1.76
C LEU A 49 4.99 -2.38 -1.00
N ARG A 50 6.24 -2.89 -1.11
CA ARG A 50 6.62 -4.19 -0.54
C ARG A 50 6.48 -4.23 0.98
N ASP A 51 7.02 -3.20 1.63
CA ASP A 51 7.10 -3.10 3.09
C ASP A 51 6.15 -2.04 3.64
N VAL A 52 5.17 -1.64 2.83
CA VAL A 52 4.17 -0.63 3.17
C VAL A 52 3.00 -1.28 3.90
N ASP A 53 2.60 -0.67 5.00
CA ASP A 53 1.44 -1.07 5.78
C ASP A 53 0.19 -0.28 5.34
N ALA A 54 0.29 1.06 5.33
CA ALA A 54 -0.76 1.95 4.85
C ALA A 54 -0.23 2.99 3.85
N TYR A 55 -1.06 3.32 2.87
CA TYR A 55 -0.80 4.35 1.85
C TYR A 55 -2.10 4.88 1.25
N HIS A 56 -2.01 6.06 0.64
CA HIS A 56 -3.07 6.66 -0.14
C HIS A 56 -2.52 7.23 -1.47
N VAL A 57 -3.42 7.74 -2.31
CA VAL A 57 -3.05 8.45 -3.54
C VAL A 57 -3.24 9.94 -3.33
N ASP A 58 -2.18 10.73 -3.54
CA ASP A 58 -2.33 12.17 -3.67
C ASP A 58 -3.08 12.48 -4.97
N VAL A 59 -4.30 13.00 -4.84
CA VAL A 59 -5.21 13.25 -5.96
C VAL A 59 -4.68 14.32 -6.92
N GLN A 60 -3.99 15.33 -6.41
CA GLN A 60 -3.53 16.46 -7.22
C GLN A 60 -2.38 16.05 -8.13
N THR A 61 -1.46 15.24 -7.61
CA THR A 61 -0.25 14.81 -8.29
C THR A 61 -0.38 13.42 -8.93
N ARG A 62 -1.43 12.66 -8.58
CA ARG A 62 -1.63 11.26 -8.95
C ARG A 62 -0.43 10.38 -8.58
N THR A 63 0.10 10.59 -7.38
CA THR A 63 1.24 9.82 -6.84
C THR A 63 0.84 9.03 -5.61
N VAL A 64 1.56 7.95 -5.35
CA VAL A 64 1.37 7.12 -4.15
C VAL A 64 2.12 7.77 -2.99
N VAL A 65 1.41 8.00 -1.88
CA VAL A 65 1.97 8.54 -0.63
C VAL A 65 1.90 7.46 0.44
N VAL A 66 3.05 7.12 1.02
CA VAL A 66 3.15 6.12 2.09
C VAL A 66 2.83 6.77 3.43
N ASP A 67 1.84 6.21 4.13
CA ASP A 67 1.42 6.67 5.45
C ASP A 67 2.20 5.94 6.55
N SER A 68 2.44 4.63 6.37
CA SER A 68 3.22 3.81 7.30
C SER A 68 3.90 2.64 6.59
N TYR A 69 5.06 2.27 7.12
CA TYR A 69 5.75 1.02 6.79
C TYR A 69 5.43 -0.03 7.85
N ARG A 70 5.48 -1.31 7.47
CA ARG A 70 5.41 -2.40 8.44
C ARG A 70 6.59 -2.29 9.41
N GLU A 71 6.32 -2.32 10.70
CA GLU A 71 7.37 -2.40 11.69
C GLU A 71 8.19 -3.67 11.47
N HIS A 72 9.48 -3.51 11.13
CA HIS A 72 10.38 -4.65 11.00
C HIS A 72 10.65 -5.25 12.37
N THR A 73 10.02 -6.38 12.67
CA THR A 73 10.35 -7.17 13.85
C THR A 73 11.57 -8.01 13.51
N LEU A 74 12.70 -7.72 14.15
CA LEU A 74 13.93 -8.49 13.96
C LEU A 74 13.69 -9.96 14.30
N THR A 75 14.12 -10.84 13.41
CA THR A 75 14.25 -12.26 13.70
C THR A 75 15.38 -12.50 14.70
N TYR A 76 15.38 -13.65 15.37
CA TYR A 76 16.45 -14.03 16.29
C TYR A 76 17.83 -14.04 15.62
N GLU A 77 17.90 -14.52 14.38
CA GLU A 77 19.15 -14.58 13.60
C GLU A 77 19.69 -13.19 13.28
N GLU A 78 18.82 -12.26 12.85
CA GLU A 78 19.19 -10.86 12.61
C GLU A 78 19.64 -10.16 13.89
N LEU A 79 18.94 -10.41 15.01
CA LEU A 79 19.33 -9.87 16.31
C LEU A 79 20.71 -10.40 16.75
N GLN A 80 20.98 -11.70 16.56
CA GLN A 80 22.29 -12.27 16.85
C GLN A 80 23.40 -11.64 16.00
N GLN A 81 23.17 -11.44 14.70
CA GLN A 81 24.14 -10.76 13.84
C GLN A 81 24.40 -9.32 14.29
N GLN A 82 23.35 -8.55 14.60
CA GLN A 82 23.51 -7.18 15.08
C GLN A 82 24.29 -7.12 16.40
N LEU A 83 24.05 -8.05 17.32
CA LEU A 83 24.79 -8.14 18.58
C LEU A 83 26.28 -8.45 18.35
N LEU A 84 26.59 -9.35 17.41
CA LEU A 84 27.98 -9.69 17.08
C LEU A 84 28.74 -8.49 16.47
N ILE A 85 28.09 -7.74 15.57
CA ILE A 85 28.63 -6.49 15.00
C ILE A 85 28.85 -5.44 16.09
N ALA A 86 27.84 -5.23 16.96
CA ALA A 86 27.93 -4.25 18.05
C ALA A 86 29.04 -4.58 19.06
N GLN A 87 29.39 -5.86 19.20
CA GLN A 87 30.48 -6.35 20.04
C GLN A 87 31.84 -6.38 19.31
N GLY A 88 31.89 -6.03 18.02
CA GLY A 88 33.11 -6.04 17.21
C GLY A 88 33.68 -7.44 16.96
N VAL A 89 32.84 -8.48 17.02
CA VAL A 89 33.21 -9.87 16.76
C VAL A 89 33.30 -10.15 15.26
N ILE A 90 32.56 -9.40 14.46
CA ILE A 90 32.53 -9.40 12.99
C ILE A 90 32.39 -7.96 12.49
#